data_AF-A0A2M6Z9T4-F1
#
_entry.id   AF-A0A2M6Z9T4-F1
#
_cell.length_a   1.000
_cell.length_b   1.000
_cell.length_c   1.000
_cell.angle_alpha   90.00
_cell.angle_beta   90.00
_cell.angle_gamma   90.00
#
_symmetry.space_group_name_H-M   'P 1'
#
loop_
_entity.id
_entity.type
_entity.pdbx_description
1 polymer ?
#
loop_
_entity_poly.entity_id
_entity_poly.type
_entity_poly.pdbx_seq_one_letter_code
_entity_poly.pdbx_strand_id
1 'polypeptide(L)'
;MFFFISAIIMGNVFAAEEPLYLKNNIHAQFSSQDIKASYANWTDPGTGHTIIPVNTPVILKKGGHIRGSIFTILLQDSGKTILFEFDKKRMAMEPEEYWKLIASPSKVDLNALSEIDQKGIREGKASIGMTKDGVRMALGYPAAHMTPSLNENRWIYWTNRFKNFTVEFGPDGKVVAIL
;
A
#
# COMPACT_ATOMS: atom_id res chain seq x y z
N MET A 1 -34.51 45.98 29.55
CA MET A 1 -34.60 45.19 28.31
C MET A 1 -33.17 44.96 27.83
N PHE A 2 -32.57 43.82 28.20
CA PHE A 2 -31.21 43.47 27.81
C PHE A 2 -31.27 42.55 26.60
N PHE A 3 -30.72 43.00 25.46
CA PHE A 3 -30.53 42.16 24.29
C PHE A 3 -29.22 41.37 24.45
N PHE A 4 -29.32 40.05 24.56
CA PHE A 4 -28.18 39.15 24.40
C PHE A 4 -27.92 38.95 22.91
N ILE A 5 -26.79 39.45 22.42
CA ILE A 5 -26.27 39.09 21.11
C ILE A 5 -25.61 37.72 21.26
N SER A 6 -26.26 36.69 20.75
CA SER A 6 -25.66 35.36 20.66
C SER A 6 -24.75 35.32 19.43
N ALA A 7 -23.44 35.44 19.65
CA ALA A 7 -22.45 35.19 18.61
C ALA A 7 -22.38 33.68 18.33
N ILE A 8 -22.89 33.26 17.17
CA ILE A 8 -22.68 31.90 16.66
C ILE A 8 -21.23 31.83 16.18
N ILE A 9 -20.37 31.19 16.95
CA ILE A 9 -19.04 30.78 16.51
C ILE A 9 -19.25 29.63 15.52
N MET A 10 -19.30 29.95 14.23
CA MET A 10 -19.13 28.98 13.15
C MET A 10 -17.67 28.50 13.19
N GLY A 11 -17.42 27.50 14.04
CA GLY A 11 -16.21 26.71 13.92
C GLY A 11 -16.23 26.05 12.56
N ASN A 12 -15.23 26.33 11.72
CA ASN A 12 -14.95 25.52 10.55
C ASN A 12 -14.64 24.10 11.02
N VAL A 13 -15.66 23.25 11.05
CA VAL A 13 -15.47 21.81 11.14
C VAL A 13 -14.86 21.42 9.80
N PHE A 14 -13.52 21.42 9.72
CA PHE A 14 -12.84 20.69 8.66
C PHE A 14 -13.32 19.24 8.78
N ALA A 15 -14.20 18.80 7.88
CA ALA A 15 -14.55 17.40 7.78
C ALA A 15 -13.24 16.63 7.60
N ALA A 16 -12.88 15.80 8.58
CA ALA A 16 -11.74 14.92 8.43
C ALA A 16 -12.01 14.06 7.19
N GLU A 17 -11.06 14.01 6.25
CA GLU A 17 -11.20 13.13 5.08
C GLU A 17 -11.48 11.70 5.57
N GLU A 18 -12.57 11.09 5.09
CA GLU A 18 -12.92 9.72 5.42
C GLU A 18 -11.75 8.77 5.07
N PRO A 19 -11.35 7.88 5.98
CA PRO A 19 -10.23 6.99 5.72
C PRO A 19 -10.54 6.02 4.59
N LEU A 20 -9.56 5.77 3.74
CA LEU A 20 -9.57 4.61 2.86
C LEU A 20 -8.91 3.43 3.57
N TYR A 21 -9.10 2.23 3.03
CA TYR A 21 -8.50 1.00 3.52
C TYR A 21 -7.50 0.49 2.49
N LEU A 22 -6.32 0.08 2.96
CA LEU A 22 -5.33 -0.53 2.09
C LEU A 22 -5.88 -1.82 1.47
N LYS A 23 -5.73 -1.95 0.15
CA LYS A 23 -6.05 -3.16 -0.61
C LYS A 23 -4.92 -4.18 -0.59
N ASN A 24 -3.70 -3.73 -0.26
CA ASN A 24 -2.50 -4.56 -0.22
C ASN A 24 -1.67 -4.23 1.02
N ASN A 25 -0.83 -5.15 1.43
CA ASN A 25 0.27 -4.85 2.34
C ASN A 25 1.20 -3.80 1.73
N ILE A 26 1.69 -2.90 2.58
CA ILE A 26 2.85 -2.06 2.28
C ILE A 26 4.04 -2.61 3.05
N HIS A 27 5.11 -2.99 2.34
CA HIS A 27 6.38 -3.33 2.96
C HIS A 27 7.13 -2.02 3.22
N ALA A 28 7.36 -1.76 4.49
CA ALA A 28 7.94 -0.51 4.96
C ALA A 28 9.17 -0.78 5.83
N GLN A 29 9.93 0.26 6.12
CA GLN A 29 11.06 0.21 7.02
C GLN A 29 10.92 1.31 8.06
N PHE A 30 11.03 0.94 9.33
CA PHE A 30 11.13 1.90 10.42
C PHE A 30 12.52 2.56 10.42
N SER A 31 12.53 3.88 10.48
CA SER A 31 13.67 4.66 10.94
C SER A 31 13.42 5.15 12.38
N SER A 32 14.38 5.87 12.97
CA SER A 32 14.26 6.42 14.32
C SER A 32 13.06 7.37 14.51
N GLN A 33 12.50 7.95 13.44
CA GLN A 33 11.43 8.95 13.51
C GLN A 33 10.29 8.73 12.49
N ASP A 34 10.56 8.01 11.38
CA ASP A 34 9.64 7.89 10.25
C ASP A 34 9.39 6.43 9.86
N ILE A 35 8.23 6.18 9.25
CA ILE A 35 8.00 4.96 8.47
C ILE A 35 8.30 5.30 7.01
N LYS A 36 9.16 4.52 6.35
CA LYS A 36 9.49 4.72 4.93
C LYS A 36 9.00 3.56 4.10
N ALA A 37 8.39 3.86 2.96
CA ALA A 37 8.00 2.88 1.96
C ALA A 37 8.18 3.47 0.56
N SER A 38 8.04 2.66 -0.48
CA SER A 38 8.14 3.14 -1.86
C SER A 38 7.29 2.33 -2.82
N TYR A 39 7.08 2.87 -4.03
CA TYR A 39 6.44 2.16 -5.15
C TYR A 39 7.14 0.84 -5.51
N ALA A 40 8.43 0.68 -5.17
CA ALA A 40 9.16 -0.56 -5.38
C ALA A 40 8.79 -1.65 -4.38
N ASN A 41 8.17 -1.28 -3.26
CA ASN A 41 7.65 -2.12 -2.19
C ASN A 41 8.59 -3.28 -1.82
N TRP A 42 9.82 -2.93 -1.44
CA TRP A 42 10.88 -3.90 -1.12
C TRP A 42 10.41 -4.92 -0.10
N THR A 43 10.36 -6.19 -0.50
CA THR A 43 9.74 -7.22 0.32
C THR A 43 10.61 -7.69 1.49
N ASP A 44 11.93 -7.44 1.40
CA ASP A 44 12.91 -7.69 2.46
C ASP A 44 14.09 -6.70 2.36
N PRO A 45 13.90 -5.44 2.82
CA PRO A 45 14.91 -4.39 2.80
C PRO A 45 15.95 -4.53 3.94
N GLY A 46 15.88 -5.61 4.74
CA GLY A 46 16.74 -5.83 5.90
C GLY A 46 16.21 -5.21 7.20
N THR A 47 17.13 -4.79 8.09
CA THR A 47 16.81 -4.33 9.45
C THR A 47 15.72 -3.26 9.48
N GLY A 48 14.76 -3.41 10.40
CA GLY A 48 13.64 -2.47 10.56
C GLY A 48 12.50 -2.68 9.56
N HIS A 49 12.56 -3.73 8.72
CA HIS A 49 11.44 -4.14 7.88
C HIS A 49 10.19 -4.42 8.71
N THR A 50 9.06 -3.91 8.23
CA THR A 50 7.74 -4.09 8.80
C THR A 50 6.70 -4.16 7.69
N ILE A 51 5.53 -4.69 8.00
CA ILE A 51 4.38 -4.72 7.11
C ILE A 51 3.29 -3.83 7.69
N ILE A 52 2.76 -2.94 6.85
CA ILE A 52 1.50 -2.25 7.11
C ILE A 52 0.39 -3.09 6.46
N PRO A 53 -0.49 -3.74 7.24
CA PRO A 53 -1.40 -4.75 6.69
C PRO A 53 -2.45 -4.23 5.71
N VAL A 54 -2.97 -5.14 4.88
CA VAL A 54 -4.27 -4.97 4.21
C VAL A 54 -5.33 -4.53 5.23
N ASN A 55 -6.28 -3.70 4.79
CA ASN A 55 -7.35 -3.12 5.59
C ASN A 55 -6.92 -2.14 6.68
N THR A 56 -5.64 -1.74 6.78
CA THR A 56 -5.25 -0.61 7.61
C THR A 56 -5.94 0.67 7.12
N PRO A 57 -6.61 1.44 8.00
CA PRO A 57 -7.23 2.72 7.65
C PRO A 57 -6.18 3.80 7.45
N VAL A 58 -6.26 4.49 6.32
CA VAL A 58 -5.24 5.42 5.83
C VAL A 58 -5.84 6.66 5.19
N ILE A 59 -5.14 7.78 5.33
CA ILE A 59 -5.47 9.05 4.66
C ILE A 59 -4.26 9.51 3.84
N LEU A 60 -4.49 9.88 2.58
CA LEU A 60 -3.48 10.50 1.74
C LEU A 60 -3.37 12.00 2.10
N LYS A 61 -2.29 12.40 2.78
CA LYS A 61 -2.09 13.81 3.12
C LYS A 61 -1.68 14.60 1.88
N LYS A 62 -2.59 15.45 1.38
CA LYS A 62 -2.29 16.44 0.34
C LYS A 62 -1.36 17.51 0.91
N GLY A 63 -0.27 17.84 0.20
CA GLY A 63 0.60 18.99 0.53
C GLY A 63 1.69 18.79 1.59
N GLY A 64 1.89 17.58 2.13
CA GLY A 64 3.13 17.27 2.89
C GLY A 64 4.32 17.14 1.95
N HIS A 65 5.53 17.54 2.35
CA HIS A 65 6.79 17.57 1.56
C HIS A 65 6.72 16.97 0.14
N ILE A 66 6.07 17.68 -0.80
CA ILE A 66 6.07 17.29 -2.22
C ILE A 66 7.37 17.82 -2.81
N ARG A 67 8.49 17.14 -2.54
CA ARG A 67 9.69 17.25 -3.36
C ARG A 67 9.63 16.17 -4.44
N GLY A 68 8.76 16.40 -5.44
CA GLY A 68 8.66 15.68 -6.71
C GLY A 68 8.17 14.22 -6.67
N SER A 69 8.64 13.44 -5.69
CA SER A 69 8.60 11.97 -5.68
C SER A 69 8.23 11.39 -4.31
N ILE A 70 7.66 12.17 -3.38
CA ILE A 70 7.24 11.65 -2.06
C ILE A 70 5.83 12.14 -1.76
N PHE A 71 4.95 11.25 -1.32
CA PHE A 71 3.67 11.58 -0.71
C PHE A 71 3.56 10.98 0.69
N THR A 72 2.69 11.55 1.53
CA THR A 72 2.56 11.14 2.93
C THR A 72 1.25 10.40 3.16
N ILE A 73 1.33 9.21 3.75
CA ILE A 73 0.17 8.42 4.16
C ILE A 73 0.06 8.49 5.68
N LEU A 74 -1.08 8.95 6.21
CA LEU A 74 -1.38 8.90 7.64
C LEU A 74 -1.99 7.54 7.99
N LEU A 75 -1.43 6.87 8.98
CA LEU A 75 -2.04 5.70 9.62
C LEU A 75 -3.02 6.19 10.69
N GLN A 76 -4.32 6.03 10.46
CA GLN A 76 -5.36 6.54 11.36
C GLN A 76 -5.24 5.96 12.78
N ASP A 77 -4.98 4.65 12.89
CA ASP A 77 -4.95 3.95 14.18
C ASP A 77 -3.82 4.41 15.11
N SER A 78 -2.68 4.83 14.55
CA SER A 78 -1.47 5.16 15.33
C SER A 78 -1.08 6.63 15.27
N GLY A 79 -1.67 7.42 14.37
CA GLY A 79 -1.24 8.78 14.06
C GLY A 79 0.12 8.90 13.37
N LYS A 80 0.82 7.78 13.13
CA LYS A 80 2.13 7.77 12.44
C LYS A 80 1.95 8.06 10.95
N THR A 81 3.01 8.58 10.33
CA THR A 81 3.05 8.85 8.89
C THR A 81 4.05 7.97 8.17
N ILE A 82 3.64 7.48 7.00
CA ILE A 82 4.53 6.87 6.01
C ILE A 82 5.00 7.96 5.06
N LEU A 83 6.32 8.13 4.93
CA LEU A 83 6.95 8.84 3.83
C LEU A 83 7.08 7.86 2.66
N PHE A 84 6.21 8.02 1.66
CA PHE A 84 6.10 7.09 0.54
C PHE A 84 6.81 7.66 -0.69
N GLU A 85 7.95 7.07 -1.08
CA GLU A 85 8.65 7.42 -2.32
C GLU A 85 7.89 6.87 -3.55
N PHE A 86 7.76 7.68 -4.58
CA PHE A 86 7.09 7.38 -5.83
C PHE A 86 7.87 7.91 -7.04
N ASP A 87 8.17 7.03 -7.99
CA ASP A 87 8.82 7.38 -9.25
C ASP A 87 7.82 7.26 -10.41
N LYS A 88 7.35 8.42 -10.90
CA LYS A 88 6.37 8.49 -12.00
C LYS A 88 6.89 7.85 -13.29
N LYS A 89 8.20 7.92 -13.57
CA LYS A 89 8.77 7.36 -14.81
C LYS A 89 8.77 5.84 -14.75
N ARG A 90 9.13 5.27 -13.60
CA ARG A 90 9.14 3.82 -13.37
C ARG A 90 7.75 3.22 -13.20
N MET A 91 6.77 4.03 -12.83
CA MET A 91 5.39 3.60 -12.67
C MET A 91 4.51 3.91 -13.89
N ALA A 92 4.96 4.82 -14.77
CA ALA A 92 4.21 5.30 -15.93
C ALA A 92 2.78 5.79 -15.59
N MET A 93 2.59 6.33 -14.39
CA MET A 93 1.31 6.83 -13.87
C MET A 93 1.53 7.94 -12.84
N GLU A 94 0.46 8.67 -12.53
CA GLU A 94 0.47 9.69 -11.49
C GLU A 94 0.30 9.08 -10.08
N PRO A 95 0.83 9.71 -9.01
CA PRO A 95 0.71 9.21 -7.64
C PRO A 95 -0.75 8.97 -7.20
N GLU A 96 -1.67 9.84 -7.62
CA GLU A 96 -3.10 9.72 -7.32
C GLU A 96 -3.75 8.52 -8.02
N GLU A 97 -3.24 8.15 -9.19
CA GLU A 97 -3.67 6.94 -9.89
C GLU A 97 -3.18 5.70 -9.15
N TYR A 98 -1.90 5.67 -8.77
CA TYR A 98 -1.35 4.61 -7.94
C TYR A 98 -2.11 4.45 -6.61
N TRP A 99 -2.47 5.56 -5.97
CA TRP A 99 -3.24 5.54 -4.73
C TRP A 99 -4.58 4.80 -4.87
N LYS A 100 -5.29 5.01 -5.98
CA LYS A 100 -6.54 4.30 -6.30
C LYS A 100 -6.34 2.80 -6.53
N LEU A 101 -5.14 2.37 -6.90
CA LEU A 101 -4.81 0.94 -7.06
C LEU A 101 -4.63 0.25 -5.71
N ILE A 102 -4.09 0.96 -4.71
CA ILE A 102 -3.67 0.38 -3.43
C ILE A 102 -4.58 0.69 -2.24
N ALA A 103 -5.57 1.58 -2.37
CA ALA A 103 -6.53 1.90 -1.32
C ALA A 103 -7.97 2.04 -1.85
N SER A 104 -8.97 1.70 -1.03
CA SER A 104 -10.40 1.78 -1.37
C SER A 104 -11.28 2.24 -0.20
N PRO A 105 -12.48 2.79 -0.46
CA PRO A 105 -13.42 3.16 0.61
C PRO A 105 -13.94 1.98 1.43
N SER A 106 -13.85 0.77 0.89
CA SER A 106 -14.31 -0.47 1.55
C SER A 106 -13.14 -1.38 1.86
N LYS A 107 -13.26 -2.13 2.96
CA LYS A 107 -12.32 -3.20 3.31
C LYS A 107 -12.42 -4.37 2.34
N VAL A 108 -11.30 -5.03 2.11
CA VAL A 108 -11.23 -6.34 1.47
C VAL A 108 -11.78 -7.40 2.43
N ASP A 109 -12.66 -8.28 1.95
CA ASP A 109 -13.08 -9.45 2.71
C ASP A 109 -12.02 -10.55 2.64
N LEU A 110 -11.13 -10.57 3.63
CA LEU A 110 -10.05 -11.56 3.71
C LEU A 110 -10.56 -12.99 3.99
N ASN A 111 -11.77 -13.13 4.56
CA ASN A 111 -12.31 -14.45 4.89
C ASN A 111 -12.84 -15.19 3.65
N ALA A 112 -13.14 -14.47 2.58
CA ALA A 112 -13.51 -15.03 1.29
C ALA A 112 -12.32 -15.62 0.52
N LEU A 113 -11.09 -15.37 0.96
CA LEU A 113 -9.87 -15.86 0.31
C LEU A 113 -9.52 -17.29 0.75
N SER A 114 -8.77 -17.99 -0.09
CA SER A 114 -8.24 -19.32 0.26
C SER A 114 -7.30 -19.27 1.47
N GLU A 115 -7.16 -20.38 2.19
CA GLU A 115 -6.26 -20.46 3.35
C GLU A 115 -4.81 -20.08 3.00
N ILE A 116 -4.35 -20.47 1.81
CA ILE A 116 -3.00 -20.18 1.35
C ILE A 116 -2.82 -18.69 1.04
N ASP A 117 -3.83 -18.03 0.46
CA ASP A 117 -3.81 -16.58 0.24
C ASP A 117 -3.82 -15.82 1.56
N GLN A 118 -4.70 -16.21 2.50
CA GLN A 118 -4.75 -15.60 3.83
C GLN A 118 -3.42 -15.73 4.57
N LYS A 119 -2.76 -16.90 4.48
CA LYS A 119 -1.44 -17.13 5.07
C LYS A 119 -0.39 -16.21 4.44
N GLY A 120 -0.32 -16.17 3.11
CA GLY A 120 0.63 -15.31 2.40
C GLY A 120 0.43 -13.83 2.73
N ILE A 121 -0.81 -13.37 2.81
CA ILE A 121 -1.14 -11.98 3.19
C ILE A 121 -0.69 -11.68 4.61
N ARG A 122 -0.96 -12.55 5.59
CA ARG A 122 -0.47 -12.34 6.97
C ARG A 122 1.04 -12.30 7.06
N GLU A 123 1.73 -13.11 6.27
CA GLU A 123 3.20 -13.23 6.30
C GLU A 123 3.90 -12.18 5.42
N GLY A 124 3.17 -11.51 4.53
CA GLY A 124 3.73 -10.64 3.49
C GLY A 124 4.59 -11.40 2.49
N LYS A 125 4.18 -12.61 2.09
CA LYS A 125 4.95 -13.50 1.23
C LYS A 125 4.07 -14.18 0.19
N ALA A 126 4.62 -14.39 -1.00
CA ALA A 126 4.05 -15.32 -1.97
C ALA A 126 4.33 -16.78 -1.56
N SER A 127 3.47 -17.68 -1.97
CA SER A 127 3.58 -19.13 -1.75
C SER A 127 2.94 -19.86 -2.92
N ILE A 128 3.41 -21.08 -3.20
CA ILE A 128 2.85 -21.93 -4.25
C ILE A 128 1.35 -22.13 -4.00
N GLY A 129 0.55 -22.04 -5.07
CA GLY A 129 -0.90 -22.17 -5.02
C GLY A 129 -1.67 -20.87 -4.73
N MET A 130 -1.00 -19.78 -4.34
CA MET A 130 -1.66 -18.48 -4.16
C MET A 130 -2.24 -17.95 -5.47
N THR A 131 -3.32 -17.20 -5.38
CA THR A 131 -3.90 -16.49 -6.52
C THR A 131 -3.12 -15.21 -6.83
N LYS A 132 -3.24 -14.69 -8.06
CA LYS A 132 -2.71 -13.36 -8.43
C LYS A 132 -3.14 -12.27 -7.44
N ASP A 133 -4.40 -12.26 -7.02
CA ASP A 133 -4.88 -11.30 -6.02
C ASP A 133 -4.25 -11.52 -4.65
N GLY A 134 -4.17 -12.77 -4.18
CA GLY A 134 -3.48 -13.09 -2.93
C GLY A 134 -2.03 -12.62 -2.93
N VAL A 135 -1.30 -12.83 -4.04
CA VAL A 135 0.09 -12.37 -4.19
C VAL A 135 0.19 -10.84 -4.17
N ARG A 136 -0.68 -10.14 -4.91
CA ARG A 136 -0.72 -8.67 -4.92
C ARG A 136 -1.06 -8.11 -3.53
N MET A 137 -1.99 -8.74 -2.83
CA MET A 137 -2.36 -8.33 -1.46
C MET A 137 -1.22 -8.58 -0.48
N ALA A 138 -0.50 -9.71 -0.61
CA ALA A 138 0.59 -10.08 0.28
C ALA A 138 1.87 -9.24 0.06
N LEU A 139 2.28 -9.07 -1.19
CA LEU A 139 3.54 -8.44 -1.58
C LEU A 139 3.41 -6.98 -2.00
N GLY A 140 2.18 -6.45 -2.07
CA GLY A 140 1.90 -5.13 -2.62
C GLY A 140 1.70 -5.09 -4.13
N TYR A 141 1.34 -3.91 -4.62
CA TYR A 141 1.26 -3.66 -6.06
C TYR A 141 2.69 -3.66 -6.65
N PRO A 142 2.98 -4.48 -7.66
CA PRO A 142 4.34 -4.58 -8.20
C PRO A 142 4.72 -3.29 -8.94
N ALA A 143 6.01 -2.98 -8.96
CA ALA A 143 6.50 -1.81 -9.69
C ALA A 143 6.28 -1.99 -11.20
N ALA A 144 5.62 -1.04 -11.86
CA ALA A 144 5.14 -1.22 -13.24
C ALA A 144 6.28 -1.45 -14.25
N HIS A 145 7.44 -0.81 -14.11
CA HIS A 145 8.61 -1.08 -14.96
C HIS A 145 9.14 -2.53 -14.87
N MET A 146 8.83 -3.26 -13.80
CA MET A 146 9.20 -4.68 -13.63
C MET A 146 8.05 -5.61 -13.98
N THR A 147 6.81 -5.20 -13.68
CA THR A 147 5.58 -5.92 -14.00
C THR A 147 4.60 -4.98 -14.70
N PRO A 148 4.70 -4.81 -16.04
CA PRO A 148 3.90 -3.82 -16.77
C PRO A 148 2.39 -4.12 -16.78
N SER A 149 2.00 -5.38 -16.58
CA SER A 149 0.62 -5.83 -16.61
C SER A 149 0.38 -6.94 -15.60
N LEU A 150 -0.72 -6.83 -14.84
CA LEU A 150 -1.17 -7.87 -13.91
C LEU A 150 -1.82 -9.06 -14.62
N ASN A 151 -2.12 -8.95 -15.92
CA ASN A 151 -2.67 -10.07 -16.68
C ASN A 151 -1.58 -11.09 -17.04
N GLU A 152 -0.31 -10.70 -17.01
CA GLU A 152 0.81 -11.59 -17.29
C GLU A 152 0.95 -12.67 -16.23
N ASN A 153 1.51 -13.81 -16.63
CA ASN A 153 1.78 -14.94 -15.74
C ASN A 153 3.14 -14.85 -15.05
N ARG A 154 3.84 -13.74 -15.21
CA ARG A 154 5.16 -13.52 -14.63
C ARG A 154 5.20 -12.15 -13.99
N TRP A 155 5.28 -12.11 -12.67
CA TRP A 155 5.40 -10.86 -11.91
C TRP A 155 6.74 -10.78 -11.21
N ILE A 156 7.40 -9.63 -11.29
CA ILE A 156 8.69 -9.40 -10.67
C ILE A 156 8.54 -8.40 -9.53
N TYR A 157 9.08 -8.79 -8.37
CA TYR A 157 9.06 -8.00 -7.14
C TYR A 157 10.48 -7.71 -6.68
N TRP A 158 10.69 -6.51 -6.14
CA TRP A 158 11.95 -6.15 -5.53
C TRP A 158 12.04 -6.73 -4.11
N THR A 159 13.10 -7.48 -3.83
CA THR A 159 13.47 -7.82 -2.46
C THR A 159 14.08 -6.60 -1.77
N ASN A 160 15.04 -5.96 -2.45
CA ASN A 160 15.73 -4.74 -2.02
C ASN A 160 16.36 -4.04 -3.24
N ARG A 161 17.18 -3.02 -3.03
CA ARG A 161 17.85 -2.27 -4.12
C ARG A 161 18.79 -3.09 -5.03
N PHE A 162 19.16 -4.32 -4.65
CA PHE A 162 20.10 -5.17 -5.39
C PHE A 162 19.48 -6.47 -5.90
N LYS A 163 18.35 -6.89 -5.34
CA LYS A 163 17.75 -8.19 -5.61
C LYS A 163 16.27 -8.05 -5.91
N ASN A 164 15.84 -8.83 -6.89
CA ASN A 164 14.43 -9.08 -7.19
C ASN A 164 14.22 -10.59 -7.24
N PHE A 165 12.95 -10.98 -7.21
CA PHE A 165 12.51 -12.35 -7.43
C PHE A 165 11.27 -12.33 -8.33
N THR A 166 11.02 -13.46 -8.98
CA THR A 166 9.90 -13.66 -9.89
C THR A 166 8.87 -14.58 -9.26
N VAL A 167 7.60 -14.23 -9.40
CA VAL A 167 6.45 -15.09 -9.14
C VAL A 167 5.86 -15.52 -10.47
N GLU A 168 5.90 -16.82 -10.75
CA GLU A 168 5.34 -17.42 -11.97
C GLU A 168 3.97 -18.02 -11.66
N PHE A 169 3.00 -17.78 -12.53
CA PHE A 169 1.63 -18.25 -12.42
C PHE A 169 1.33 -19.29 -13.51
N GLY A 170 0.60 -20.34 -13.14
CA GLY A 170 0.04 -21.31 -14.06
C GLY A 170 -1.11 -20.73 -14.89
N PRO A 171 -1.63 -21.51 -15.86
CA PRO A 171 -2.76 -21.09 -16.69
C PRO A 171 -4.06 -20.88 -15.90
N ASP A 172 -4.16 -21.42 -14.67
CA ASP A 172 -5.26 -21.20 -13.74
C ASP A 172 -5.09 -19.94 -12.87
N GLY A 173 -4.03 -19.15 -13.09
CA GLY A 173 -3.75 -17.92 -12.35
C GLY A 173 -3.19 -18.15 -10.95
N LYS A 174 -2.70 -19.36 -10.64
CA LYS A 174 -2.09 -19.69 -9.35
C LYS A 174 -0.57 -19.78 -9.42
N VAL A 175 0.11 -19.45 -8.33
CA VAL A 175 1.57 -19.51 -8.26
C VAL A 175 2.06 -20.94 -8.45
N VAL A 176 2.94 -21.15 -9.42
CA VAL A 176 3.59 -22.44 -9.71
C VAL A 176 5.09 -22.42 -9.40
N ALA A 177 5.73 -21.24 -9.37
CA ALA A 177 7.12 -21.10 -8.99
C ALA A 177 7.43 -19.71 -8.39
N ILE A 178 8.46 -19.68 -7.54
CA ILE A 178 9.06 -18.46 -6.99
C ILE A 178 10.57 -18.57 -7.22
N LEU A 179 11.15 -17.67 -8.00
CA LEU A 179 12.51 -17.76 -8.57
C LEU A 179 13.38 -16.55 -8.21
#